data_AF-A0AAX3WZ37-F1
#
_entry.id   AF-A0AAX3WZ37-F1
#
_cell.length_a   1.000
_cell.length_b   1.000
_cell.length_c   1.000
_cell.angle_alpha   90.00
_cell.angle_beta   90.00
_cell.angle_gamma   90.00
#
_symmetry.space_group_name_H-M   'P 1'
#
loop_
_entity.id
_entity.type
_entity.pdbx_description
1 polymer ?
#
loop_
_entity_poly.entity_id
_entity_poly.type
_entity_poly.pdbx_seq_one_letter_code
_entity_poly.pdbx_strand_id
1 'polypeptide(L)' 'MPTWGWIIIVIIALAAGAALGFYFARQAMMKYLKENPPINEQMIRMMMAQMGRTPSEKQVRQMMAQMNKFQK' A
#
# COMPACT_ATOMS: atom_id res chain seq x y z
N MET A 1 12.45 -38.42 -25.88
CA MET A 1 12.45 -37.30 -24.92
C MET A 1 11.42 -37.62 -23.83
N PRO A 2 11.82 -37.88 -22.58
CA PRO A 2 10.88 -38.26 -21.53
C PRO A 2 10.00 -37.04 -21.16
N THR A 3 8.69 -37.19 -21.33
CA THR A 3 7.67 -36.15 -21.04
C THR A 3 7.69 -35.68 -19.57
N TRP A 4 8.21 -36.52 -18.67
CA TRP A 4 8.56 -36.22 -17.28
C TRP A 4 9.43 -34.95 -17.12
N GLY A 5 10.36 -34.70 -18.05
CA GLY A 5 11.33 -33.61 -17.90
C GLY A 5 10.69 -32.24 -18.08
N TRP A 6 9.71 -32.16 -18.98
CA TRP A 6 8.91 -30.97 -19.21
C TRP A 6 8.02 -30.63 -18.02
N ILE A 7 7.45 -31.64 -17.35
CA ILE A 7 6.61 -31.45 -16.17
C ILE A 7 7.40 -30.78 -15.04
N ILE A 8 8.64 -31.24 -14.79
CA ILE A 8 9.51 -30.65 -13.75
C ILE A 8 9.86 -29.20 -14.09
N ILE A 9 10.20 -28.91 -15.36
CA ILE A 9 10.53 -27.56 -15.80
C ILE A 9 9.34 -26.61 -15.62
N VAL A 10 8.12 -27.04 -15.97
CA VAL A 10 6.90 -26.22 -15.80
C VAL A 10 6.64 -25.92 -14.33
N ILE A 11 6.85 -26.89 -13.43
CA ILE A 11 6.68 -26.69 -11.98
C ILE A 11 7.70 -25.68 -11.45
N ILE A 12 8.96 -25.79 -11.84
CA ILE A 12 10.00 -24.85 -11.42
C ILE A 12 9.72 -23.45 -11.98
N ALA A 13 9.27 -23.35 -13.24
CA ALA A 13 8.91 -22.08 -13.86
C ALA A 13 7.71 -21.42 -13.18
N LEU A 14 6.69 -22.18 -12.78
CA LEU A 14 5.56 -21.67 -12.01
C LEU A 14 5.98 -21.21 -10.61
N ALA A 15 6.81 -21.99 -9.92
CA ALA A 15 7.32 -21.62 -8.60
C ALA A 15 8.19 -20.34 -8.67
N ALA A 16 9.09 -20.25 -9.66
CA ALA A 16 9.91 -19.07 -9.88
C ALA A 16 9.07 -17.85 -10.29
N GLY A 17 8.08 -18.03 -11.18
CA GLY A 17 7.17 -16.97 -11.59
C GLY A 17 6.30 -16.45 -10.44
N ALA A 18 5.80 -17.33 -9.57
CA ALA A 18 5.04 -16.94 -8.39
C ALA A 18 5.91 -16.21 -7.37
N ALA A 19 7.14 -16.68 -7.12
CA ALA A 19 8.07 -16.03 -6.20
C ALA A 19 8.48 -14.62 -6.69
N LEU A 20 8.84 -14.50 -7.97
CA LEU A 20 9.18 -13.22 -8.58
C LEU A 20 7.97 -12.29 -8.65
N GLY A 21 6.81 -12.79 -9.08
CA GLY A 21 5.57 -12.02 -9.14
C GLY A 21 5.15 -11.48 -7.77
N PHE A 22 5.23 -12.31 -6.73
CA PHE A 22 4.95 -11.88 -5.35
C PHE A 22 5.92 -10.81 -4.87
N TYR A 23 7.22 -10.96 -5.16
CA TYR A 23 8.23 -9.97 -4.79
C TYR A 23 7.98 -8.60 -5.44
N PHE A 24 7.75 -8.58 -6.76
CA PHE A 24 7.46 -7.35 -7.50
C PHE A 24 6.14 -6.72 -7.06
N ALA A 25 5.07 -7.51 -6.89
CA ALA A 25 3.78 -7.01 -6.41
C ALA A 25 3.93 -6.37 -5.02
N ARG A 26 4.69 -7.00 -4.12
CA ARG A 26 4.97 -6.46 -2.79
C ARG A 26 5.74 -5.15 -2.87
N GLN A 27 6.76 -5.06 -3.72
CA GLN A 27 7.55 -3.84 -3.89
C GLN A 27 6.73 -2.71 -4.49
N ALA A 28 5.91 -2.99 -5.50
CA ALA A 28 5.00 -2.03 -6.11
C ALA A 28 3.95 -1.52 -5.10
N MET A 29 3.37 -2.42 -4.29
CA MET A 29 2.42 -2.05 -3.23
C MET A 29 3.07 -1.15 -2.18
N MET A 30 4.28 -1.48 -1.71
CA MET A 30 4.99 -0.61 -0.77
C MET A 30 5.32 0.75 -1.36
N LYS A 31 5.69 0.82 -2.65
CA LYS A 31 5.94 2.08 -3.34
C LYS A 31 4.66 2.92 -3.39
N TYR A 32 3.53 2.31 -3.74
CA TYR A 32 2.22 2.96 -3.75
C TYR A 32 1.83 3.52 -2.37
N LEU A 33 2.02 2.74 -1.30
CA LEU A 33 1.72 3.17 0.07
C LEU A 33 2.67 4.27 0.57
N LYS A 34 3.89 4.35 0.07
CA LYS A 34 4.83 5.44 0.39
C LYS A 34 4.47 6.73 -0.34
N GLU A 35 4.03 6.63 -1.58
CA GLU A 35 3.62 7.78 -2.39
C GLU A 35 2.26 8.34 -1.94
N ASN A 36 1.33 7.47 -1.56
CA ASN A 36 0.01 7.84 -1.06
C ASN A 36 -0.24 7.20 0.32
N PRO A 37 0.40 7.72 1.38
CA PRO A 37 0.24 7.16 2.71
C PRO A 37 -1.20 7.30 3.19
N PRO A 38 -1.75 6.28 3.86
CA PRO A 38 -3.11 6.34 4.39
C PRO A 38 -3.22 7.50 5.39
N ILE A 39 -4.17 8.39 5.15
CA ILE A 39 -4.40 9.56 6.01
C ILE A 39 -5.07 9.09 7.29
N ASN A 40 -4.46 9.38 8.44
CA ASN A 40 -4.98 9.07 9.76
C ASN A 40 -5.05 10.34 10.63
N GLU A 41 -5.64 10.25 11.83
CA GLU A 41 -5.84 11.40 12.73
C GLU A 41 -4.52 12.11 13.07
N GLN A 42 -3.46 11.35 13.29
CA GLN A 42 -2.12 11.89 13.58
C GLN A 42 -1.54 12.61 12.37
N MET A 43 -1.75 12.11 11.15
CA MET A 43 -1.32 12.74 9.91
C MET A 43 -2.01 14.09 9.71
N ILE A 44 -3.33 14.15 9.93
CA ILE A 44 -4.10 15.40 9.87
C ILE A 44 -3.64 16.37 10.96
N ARG A 45 -3.37 15.86 12.16
CA ARG A 45 -2.82 16.67 13.26
C ARG A 45 -1.48 17.27 12.91
N MET A 46 -0.55 16.48 12.36
CA MET A 46 0.74 16.96 11.87
C MET A 46 0.59 17.95 10.72
N MET A 47 -0.33 17.69 9.77
CA MET A 47 -0.61 18.59 8.65
C MET A 47 -1.14 19.94 9.13
N MET A 48 -2.08 19.96 10.08
CA MET A 48 -2.58 21.21 10.68
C MET A 48 -1.51 21.92 11.52
N ALA A 49 -0.69 21.18 12.27
CA ALA A 49 0.41 21.72 13.05
C ALA A 49 1.49 22.34 12.14
N GLN A 50 1.80 21.72 11.00
CA GLN A 50 2.72 22.26 9.99
C GLN A 50 2.20 23.57 9.38
N MET A 51 0.88 23.74 9.30
CA MET A 51 0.23 24.97 8.86
C MET A 51 0.15 26.06 9.93
N GLY A 52 0.78 25.86 11.11
CA GLY A 52 0.74 26.83 12.21
C GLY A 52 -0.62 26.94 12.90
N ARG A 53 -1.54 25.99 12.67
CA ARG A 53 -2.82 25.92 13.37
C ARG A 53 -2.71 24.96 14.54
N THR A 54 -3.22 25.38 15.70
CA THR A 54 -3.36 24.48 16.86
C THR A 54 -4.41 23.42 16.54
N PRO A 55 -4.03 22.13 16.47
CA PRO A 55 -4.97 21.10 16.07
C PRO A 55 -5.96 20.82 17.20
N SER A 56 -7.25 21.09 16.98
CA SER A 56 -8.33 20.68 17.88
C SER A 56 -8.83 19.28 17.51
N GLU A 57 -9.01 18.39 18.50
CA GLU A 57 -9.48 17.01 18.31
C GLU A 57 -10.81 16.92 17.53
N LYS A 58 -11.71 17.90 17.73
CA LYS A 58 -12.97 17.98 16.98
C LYS A 58 -12.75 18.27 15.50
N GLN A 59 -11.80 19.18 15.19
CA GLN A 59 -11.45 19.54 13.81
C GLN A 59 -10.71 18.39 13.11
N VAL A 60 -9.80 17.69 13.81
CA VAL A 60 -9.12 16.50 13.28
C VAL A 60 -10.15 15.45 12.85
N ARG A 61 -11.11 15.12 13.72
CA ARG A 61 -12.16 14.14 13.42
C ARG A 61 -13.07 14.56 12.27
N GLN A 62 -13.45 15.83 12.21
CA GLN A 62 -14.23 16.37 11.10
C GLN A 62 -13.48 16.30 9.77
N MET A 63 -12.19 16.63 9.76
CA MET A 63 -11.35 16.56 8.57
C MET A 63 -11.11 15.10 8.14
N MET A 64 -10.85 14.19 9.08
CA MET A 64 -10.76 12.74 8.82
C MET A 64 -12.03 12.21 8.18
N ALA A 65 -13.21 12.57 8.71
CA ALA A 65 -14.48 12.16 8.15
C ALA A 65 -14.72 12.71 6.72
N GLN A 66 -14.20 13.90 6.41
CA GLN A 66 -14.25 14.45 5.05
C GLN A 66 -13.27 13.73 4.11
N MET A 67 -12.02 13.55 4.55
CA MET A 67 -11.00 12.80 3.83
C MET A 67 -11.46 11.38 3.46
N ASN A 68 -12.12 10.68 4.40
CA ASN A 68 -12.70 9.36 4.17
C ASN A 68 -13.84 9.35 3.15
N LYS A 69 -14.53 10.48 2.94
CA LYS A 69 -15.55 10.60 1.88
C LYS A 69 -14.93 10.80 0.50
N PHE A 70 -13.77 11.46 0.41
CA PHE A 70 -13.03 11.65 -0.84
C PHE A 70 -12.21 10.42 -1.25
N GLN A 71 -11.89 9.54 -0.31
CA GLN A 71 -11.21 8.26 -0.56
C GLN A 71 -12.16 7.11 -0.97
N LYS A 72 -13.46 7.39 -1.14
CA LYS A 72 -14.45 6.43 -1.65
C LYS A 72 -14.50 6.40 -3.17
#